data_AF-A0A6P0NVV4-F1
#
_entry.id   AF-A0A6P0NVV4-F1
#
_cell.length_a   1.000
_cell.length_b   1.000
_cell.length_c   1.000
_cell.angle_alpha   90.00
_cell.angle_beta   90.00
_cell.angle_gamma   90.00
#
_symmetry.space_group_name_H-M   'P 1'
#
loop_
_entity.id
_entity.type
_entity.pdbx_description
1 polymer ?
#
loop_
_entity_poly.entity_id
_entity_poly.type
_entity_poly.pdbx_seq_one_letter_code
_entity_poly.pdbx_strand_id
1 'polypeptide(L)'
;MKIKKTTLTLILTALALGGFVYFYEIRGKQQQAELQEQQKQVFNFQSEEIQAITIKQESEILTLTKDENAEEATWKITAPTEKEADLLTVEFLLDQITGLKSDRSINTPVSQLSEYGLEKPEITVEIKLQDERTRRLFLGKADFDGTSIYSQVEVEGEPPKEVSVLLLSVNFKNVLTKPVAEWEKQEKPEESSAETEESTEKKDEPETAKPSSEKSPEQLEESTEKKDDVQIEKSSPKPEGSPSPTDDYLLTE
;
A
#
# COMPACT_ATOMS: atom_id res chain seq x y z
N MET A 1 32.44 34.10 -42.42
CA MET A 1 31.96 35.50 -42.22
C MET A 1 32.75 36.15 -41.08
N LYS A 2 32.97 37.47 -41.09
CA LYS A 2 33.59 38.19 -39.96
C LYS A 2 32.50 38.58 -38.95
N ILE A 3 32.45 37.92 -37.79
CA ILE A 3 31.49 38.26 -36.73
C ILE A 3 31.84 39.66 -36.20
N LYS A 4 30.85 40.57 -36.15
CA LYS A 4 31.06 41.93 -35.62
C LYS A 4 31.20 41.87 -34.10
N LYS A 5 32.10 42.67 -33.52
CA LYS A 5 32.33 42.71 -32.06
C LYS A 5 31.02 42.93 -31.27
N THR A 6 30.13 43.77 -31.77
CA THR A 6 28.78 44.02 -31.21
C THR A 6 27.93 42.75 -31.11
N THR A 7 28.00 41.85 -32.10
CA THR A 7 27.30 40.57 -32.09
C THR A 7 27.86 39.64 -31.01
N LEU A 8 29.18 39.63 -30.83
CA LEU A 8 29.82 38.85 -29.75
C LEU A 8 29.40 39.35 -28.36
N THR A 9 29.36 40.67 -28.16
CA THR A 9 28.87 41.27 -26.90
C THR A 9 27.41 40.90 -26.64
N LEU A 10 26.54 40.99 -27.65
CA LEU A 10 25.13 40.62 -27.53
C LEU A 10 24.94 39.14 -27.15
N ILE A 11 25.71 38.24 -27.76
CA ILE A 11 25.69 36.80 -27.42
C ILE A 11 26.16 36.57 -25.98
N LEU A 12 27.24 37.23 -25.53
CA LEU A 12 27.70 37.13 -24.14
C LEU A 12 26.65 37.63 -23.13
N THR A 13 26.00 38.76 -23.41
CA THR A 13 24.91 39.27 -22.57
C THR A 13 23.70 38.33 -22.58
N ALA A 14 23.32 37.79 -23.73
CA ALA A 14 22.21 36.83 -23.83
C ALA A 14 22.50 35.53 -23.07
N LEU A 15 23.73 35.00 -23.13
CA LEU A 15 24.16 33.83 -22.36
C LEU A 15 24.22 34.12 -20.86
N ALA A 16 24.69 35.30 -20.45
CA ALA A 16 24.72 35.70 -19.04
C ALA A 16 23.30 35.82 -18.45
N LEU A 17 22.38 36.47 -19.18
CA LEU A 17 20.97 36.58 -18.77
C LEU A 17 20.27 35.21 -18.79
N GLY A 18 20.50 34.40 -19.83
CA GLY A 18 19.94 33.04 -19.92
C GLY A 18 20.42 32.12 -18.79
N GLY A 19 21.72 32.18 -18.46
CA GLY A 19 22.29 31.45 -17.32
C GLY A 19 21.77 31.94 -15.97
N PHE A 20 21.58 33.25 -15.81
CA PHE A 20 20.99 33.84 -14.61
C PHE A 20 19.53 33.39 -14.41
N VAL A 21 18.69 33.48 -15.45
CA VAL A 21 17.30 33.01 -15.42
C VAL A 21 17.23 31.50 -15.17
N TYR A 22 18.06 30.70 -15.86
CA TYR A 22 18.14 29.25 -15.61
C TYR A 22 18.47 28.93 -14.15
N PHE A 23 19.46 29.62 -13.57
CA PHE A 23 19.87 29.40 -12.18
C PHE A 23 18.78 29.80 -11.18
N TYR A 24 18.18 30.99 -11.32
CA TYR A 24 17.16 31.46 -10.38
C TYR A 24 15.81 30.78 -10.54
N GLU A 25 15.33 30.58 -11.77
CA GLU A 25 13.99 30.04 -12.00
C GLU A 25 13.92 28.52 -11.98
N ILE A 26 14.89 27.80 -12.54
CA ILE A 26 14.80 26.33 -12.63
C ILE A 26 15.39 25.70 -11.38
N ARG A 27 16.66 26.02 -11.06
CA ARG A 27 17.34 25.43 -9.89
C ARG A 27 16.74 25.88 -8.57
N GLY A 28 16.31 27.14 -8.47
CA GLY A 28 15.64 27.68 -7.28
C GLY A 28 14.28 27.02 -7.01
N LYS A 29 13.43 26.85 -8.04
CA LYS A 29 12.13 26.16 -7.90
C LYS A 29 12.30 24.68 -7.56
N GLN A 30 13.31 24.00 -8.13
CA GLN A 30 13.59 22.60 -7.79
C GLN A 30 13.94 22.41 -6.30
N GLN A 31 14.83 23.25 -5.75
CA GLN A 31 15.17 23.19 -4.32
C GLN A 31 13.98 23.47 -3.41
N GLN A 32 13.12 24.44 -3.76
CA GLN A 32 11.91 24.71 -2.99
C GLN A 32 10.88 23.58 -3.07
N ALA A 33 10.74 22.94 -4.23
CA ALA A 33 9.87 21.77 -4.40
C ALA A 33 10.36 20.58 -3.57
N GLU A 34 11.67 20.26 -3.64
CA GLU A 34 12.29 19.18 -2.88
C GLU A 34 12.12 19.37 -1.36
N LEU A 35 12.36 20.59 -0.85
CA LEU A 35 12.12 20.94 0.55
C LEU A 35 10.63 20.82 0.96
N GLN A 36 9.70 21.21 0.08
CA GLN A 36 8.26 21.03 0.33
C GLN A 36 7.84 19.56 0.30
N GLU A 37 8.44 18.73 -0.55
CA GLU A 37 8.18 17.29 -0.55
C GLU A 37 8.69 16.62 0.73
N GLN A 38 9.90 16.95 1.18
CA GLN A 38 10.45 16.45 2.45
C GLN A 38 9.60 16.87 3.65
N GLN A 39 9.09 18.12 3.67
CA GLN A 39 8.20 18.61 4.74
C GLN A 39 6.83 17.92 4.77
N LYS A 40 6.42 17.22 3.70
CA LYS A 40 5.19 16.43 3.64
C LYS A 40 5.38 14.97 4.05
N GLN A 41 6.61 14.47 4.12
CA GLN A 41 6.87 13.08 4.51
C GLN A 41 6.48 12.85 5.97
N VAL A 42 5.81 11.73 6.23
CA VAL A 42 5.41 11.30 7.58
C VAL A 42 6.61 10.77 8.36
N PHE A 43 7.58 10.20 7.64
CA PHE A 43 8.78 9.57 8.16
C PHE A 43 10.01 10.04 7.39
N ASN A 44 11.17 10.07 8.07
CA ASN A 44 12.44 10.59 7.56
C ASN A 44 13.58 9.56 7.69
N PHE A 45 13.25 8.29 7.49
CA PHE A 45 14.19 7.16 7.43
C PHE A 45 14.00 6.41 6.11
N GLN A 46 15.04 5.70 5.69
CA GLN A 46 15.07 4.88 4.48
C GLN A 46 14.57 3.45 4.75
N SER A 47 14.25 2.69 3.69
CA SER A 47 13.72 1.32 3.80
C SER A 47 14.77 0.35 4.36
N GLU A 48 16.05 0.59 4.07
CA GLU A 48 17.15 -0.23 4.57
C GLU A 48 17.31 -0.16 6.10
N GLU A 49 16.96 1.00 6.70
CA GLU A 49 17.03 1.27 8.14
C GLU A 49 15.96 0.52 8.95
N ILE A 50 14.96 -0.07 8.30
CA ILE A 50 13.85 -0.79 8.96
C ILE A 50 14.25 -2.25 9.22
N GLN A 51 14.15 -2.69 10.48
CA GLN A 51 14.43 -4.08 10.89
C GLN A 51 13.17 -4.89 11.21
N ALA A 52 12.11 -4.25 11.70
CA ALA A 52 10.83 -4.91 11.91
C ALA A 52 9.65 -3.96 11.71
N ILE A 53 8.55 -4.51 11.21
CA ILE A 53 7.26 -3.83 11.11
C ILE A 53 6.22 -4.71 11.79
N THR A 54 5.46 -4.15 12.72
CA THR A 54 4.30 -4.80 13.33
C THR A 54 3.05 -4.02 12.99
N ILE A 55 2.09 -4.67 12.33
CA ILE A 55 0.76 -4.14 12.00
C ILE A 55 -0.23 -4.80 12.94
N LYS A 56 -0.87 -4.01 13.80
CA LYS A 56 -1.89 -4.43 14.77
C LYS A 56 -3.25 -3.92 14.28
N GLN A 57 -4.19 -4.83 14.05
CA GLN A 57 -5.59 -4.57 13.72
C GLN A 57 -6.49 -5.06 14.88
N GLU A 58 -7.81 -4.87 14.81
CA GLU A 58 -8.72 -5.27 15.91
C GLU A 58 -8.65 -6.76 16.28
N SER A 59 -8.49 -7.65 15.29
CA SER A 59 -8.49 -9.11 15.47
C SER A 59 -7.21 -9.82 15.03
N GLU A 60 -6.29 -9.11 14.37
CA GLU A 60 -5.11 -9.70 13.72
C GLU A 60 -3.84 -8.90 14.01
N ILE A 61 -2.71 -9.61 14.05
CA ILE A 61 -1.38 -9.02 14.15
C ILE A 61 -0.47 -9.67 13.11
N LEU A 62 0.16 -8.84 12.28
CA LEU A 62 1.23 -9.24 11.38
C LEU A 62 2.54 -8.63 11.90
N THR A 63 3.55 -9.47 12.12
CA THR A 63 4.91 -8.99 12.41
C THR A 63 5.86 -9.50 11.34
N LEU A 64 6.49 -8.56 10.63
CA LEU A 64 7.55 -8.78 9.66
C LEU A 64 8.89 -8.44 10.30
N THR A 65 9.89 -9.29 10.16
CA THR A 65 11.24 -9.09 10.68
C THR A 65 12.27 -9.45 9.62
N LYS A 66 13.27 -8.59 9.44
CA LYS A 66 14.39 -8.81 8.52
C LYS A 66 15.36 -9.83 9.12
N ASP A 67 15.88 -10.75 8.33
CA ASP A 67 16.95 -11.64 8.78
C ASP A 67 18.31 -10.93 8.64
N GLU A 68 18.92 -10.59 9.78
CA GLU A 68 20.23 -9.95 9.83
C GLU A 68 21.39 -10.88 9.44
N ASN A 69 21.15 -12.19 9.32
CA ASN A 69 22.19 -13.21 9.07
C ASN A 69 22.28 -13.62 7.59
N ALA A 70 21.38 -13.14 6.74
CA ALA A 70 21.36 -13.46 5.31
C ALA A 70 22.28 -12.52 4.52
N GLU A 71 22.94 -13.05 3.47
CA GLU A 71 23.78 -12.23 2.57
C GLU A 71 22.94 -11.26 1.71
N GLU A 72 21.67 -11.59 1.49
CA GLU A 72 20.66 -10.77 0.82
C GLU A 72 19.51 -10.43 1.78
N ALA A 73 18.82 -9.31 1.55
CA ALA A 73 17.72 -8.88 2.41
C ALA A 73 16.53 -9.85 2.34
N THR A 74 16.39 -10.70 3.34
CA THR A 74 15.26 -11.62 3.48
C THR A 74 14.37 -11.21 4.64
N TRP A 75 13.07 -11.48 4.53
CA TRP A 75 12.07 -11.13 5.52
C TRP A 75 11.28 -12.36 5.95
N LYS A 76 10.91 -12.40 7.22
CA LYS A 76 10.11 -13.47 7.83
C LYS A 76 8.89 -12.87 8.50
N ILE A 77 7.76 -13.55 8.34
CA ILE A 77 6.60 -13.36 9.20
C ILE A 77 6.94 -14.07 10.52
N THR A 78 6.84 -13.36 11.64
CA THR A 78 7.06 -13.91 13.00
C THR A 78 5.77 -13.98 13.82
N ALA A 79 4.73 -13.24 13.41
CA ALA A 79 3.37 -13.35 13.92
C ALA A 79 2.38 -13.17 12.76
N PRO A 80 1.26 -13.93 12.70
CA PRO A 80 0.74 -14.83 13.73
C PRO A 80 1.36 -16.25 13.72
N THR A 81 2.14 -16.60 12.71
CA THR A 81 2.85 -17.90 12.60
C THR A 81 4.14 -17.69 11.82
N GLU A 82 5.21 -18.37 12.22
CA GLU A 82 6.54 -18.20 11.62
C GLU A 82 6.60 -18.78 10.19
N LYS A 83 6.87 -17.93 9.20
CA LYS A 83 6.94 -18.27 7.76
C LYS A 83 7.90 -17.34 7.02
N GLU A 84 8.39 -17.76 5.85
CA GLU A 84 9.07 -16.85 4.92
C GLU A 84 8.09 -15.85 4.33
N ALA A 85 8.46 -14.57 4.32
CA ALA A 85 7.67 -13.52 3.70
C ALA A 85 7.96 -13.44 2.19
N ASP A 86 6.96 -13.06 1.40
CA ASP A 86 7.15 -12.69 0.00
C ASP A 86 7.91 -11.35 -0.07
N LEU A 87 9.13 -11.39 -0.61
CA LEU A 87 10.03 -10.24 -0.62
C LEU A 87 9.43 -9.05 -1.36
N LEU A 88 8.79 -9.27 -2.51
CA LEU A 88 8.18 -8.21 -3.34
C LEU A 88 7.05 -7.49 -2.59
N THR A 89 6.23 -8.25 -1.86
CA THR A 89 5.12 -7.70 -1.06
C THR A 89 5.64 -6.91 0.14
N VAL A 90 6.74 -7.34 0.76
CA VAL A 90 7.40 -6.59 1.85
C VAL A 90 8.09 -5.33 1.33
N GLU A 91 8.84 -5.41 0.22
CA GLU A 91 9.45 -4.23 -0.43
C GLU A 91 8.40 -3.17 -0.80
N PHE A 92 7.27 -3.59 -1.35
CA PHE A 92 6.16 -2.68 -1.62
C PHE A 92 5.62 -2.00 -0.35
N LEU A 93 5.53 -2.70 0.79
CA LEU A 93 5.17 -2.08 2.07
C LEU A 93 6.23 -1.08 2.55
N LEU A 94 7.52 -1.40 2.43
CA LEU A 94 8.62 -0.51 2.80
C LEU A 94 8.59 0.79 1.97
N ASP A 95 8.32 0.68 0.66
CA ASP A 95 8.12 1.83 -0.24
C ASP A 95 6.89 2.66 0.15
N GLN A 96 5.76 2.01 0.51
CA GLN A 96 4.57 2.73 0.97
C GLN A 96 4.79 3.46 2.31
N ILE A 97 5.62 2.91 3.21
CA ILE A 97 5.95 3.53 4.51
C ILE A 97 6.93 4.70 4.34
N THR A 98 8.00 4.53 3.56
CA THR A 98 9.05 5.55 3.39
C THR A 98 8.63 6.66 2.42
N GLY A 99 7.81 6.33 1.43
CA GLY A 99 7.15 7.27 0.53
C GLY A 99 5.90 7.96 1.11
N LEU A 100 5.52 7.65 2.36
CA LEU A 100 4.28 8.11 2.98
C LEU A 100 4.28 9.64 3.16
N LYS A 101 3.31 10.32 2.54
CA LYS A 101 3.15 11.78 2.57
C LYS A 101 1.76 12.18 3.08
N SER A 102 1.70 13.33 3.76
CA SER A 102 0.45 13.97 4.20
C SER A 102 0.36 15.39 3.65
N ASP A 103 -0.52 15.63 2.68
CA ASP A 103 -0.74 16.96 2.09
C ASP A 103 -1.52 17.92 3.01
N ARG A 104 -2.18 17.38 4.04
CA ARG A 104 -2.98 18.13 5.02
C ARG A 104 -2.65 17.68 6.43
N SER A 105 -2.72 18.60 7.37
CA SER A 105 -2.66 18.32 8.81
C SER A 105 -3.63 19.22 9.57
N ILE A 106 -4.10 18.73 10.71
CA ILE A 106 -5.07 19.41 11.59
C ILE A 106 -4.52 19.39 13.01
N ASN A 107 -4.09 20.54 13.53
CA ASN A 107 -3.73 20.67 14.93
C ASN A 107 -4.98 20.49 15.79
N THR A 108 -4.94 19.48 16.66
CA THR A 108 -6.10 18.95 17.38
C THR A 108 -5.76 18.79 18.85
N PRO A 109 -6.55 19.34 19.80
CA PRO A 109 -6.41 19.06 21.21
C PRO A 109 -6.51 17.55 21.49
N VAL A 110 -5.68 17.01 22.39
CA VAL A 110 -5.67 15.56 22.69
C VAL A 110 -7.04 15.05 23.16
N SER A 111 -7.84 15.90 23.81
CA SER A 111 -9.23 15.60 24.22
C SER A 111 -10.21 15.35 23.07
N GLN A 112 -9.85 15.68 21.82
CA GLN A 112 -10.69 15.50 20.63
C GLN A 112 -10.22 14.32 19.74
N LEU A 113 -9.20 13.54 20.13
CA LEU A 113 -8.72 12.41 19.32
C LEU A 113 -9.77 11.31 19.10
N SER A 114 -10.75 11.19 20.00
CA SER A 114 -11.91 10.31 19.83
C SER A 114 -12.76 10.70 18.62
N GLU A 115 -12.86 11.99 18.27
CA GLU A 115 -13.58 12.46 17.07
C GLU A 115 -12.96 11.93 15.78
N TYR A 116 -11.67 11.58 15.79
CA TYR A 116 -10.91 11.06 14.65
C TYR A 116 -10.67 9.54 14.72
N GLY A 117 -11.21 8.85 15.73
CA GLY A 117 -10.93 7.43 15.97
C GLY A 117 -9.48 7.16 16.38
N LEU A 118 -8.76 8.16 16.92
CA LEU A 118 -7.35 8.05 17.31
C LEU A 118 -7.13 7.77 18.80
N GLU A 119 -8.17 7.91 19.65
CA GLU A 119 -8.15 7.39 21.03
C GLU A 119 -8.10 5.85 21.05
N LYS A 120 -8.72 5.20 20.06
CA LYS A 120 -8.72 3.75 19.83
C LYS A 120 -8.53 3.51 18.33
N PRO A 121 -7.28 3.53 17.82
CA PRO A 121 -7.01 3.39 16.39
C PRO A 121 -7.44 2.03 15.86
N GLU A 122 -8.02 2.02 14.66
CA GLU A 122 -8.39 0.80 13.92
C GLU A 122 -7.16 -0.01 13.52
N ILE A 123 -6.05 0.67 13.20
CA ILE A 123 -4.77 0.05 12.86
C ILE A 123 -3.63 0.80 13.57
N THR A 124 -2.71 0.08 14.18
CA THR A 124 -1.43 0.61 14.67
C THR A 124 -0.29 -0.03 13.92
N VAL A 125 0.55 0.80 13.27
CA VAL A 125 1.80 0.37 12.63
C VAL A 125 2.97 0.76 13.53
N GLU A 126 3.81 -0.20 13.86
CA GLU A 126 4.97 -0.04 14.72
C GLU A 126 6.23 -0.45 13.94
N ILE A 127 7.16 0.49 13.77
CA ILE A 127 8.33 0.37 12.90
C ILE A 127 9.57 0.45 13.78
N LYS A 128 10.34 -0.63 13.84
CA LYS A 128 11.62 -0.69 14.56
C LYS A 128 12.77 -0.48 13.59
N LEU A 129 13.64 0.48 13.90
CA LEU A 129 14.81 0.84 13.11
C LEU A 129 16.09 0.14 13.62
N GLN A 130 17.14 0.15 12.80
CA GLN A 130 18.47 -0.38 13.12
C GLN A 130 19.11 0.26 14.36
N ASP A 131 18.82 1.54 14.63
CA ASP A 131 19.34 2.29 15.78
C ASP A 131 18.48 2.15 17.05
N GLU A 132 17.71 1.06 17.13
CA GLU A 132 16.77 0.71 18.19
C GLU A 132 15.59 1.67 18.40
N ARG A 133 15.51 2.79 17.66
CA ARG A 133 14.34 3.66 17.70
C ARG A 133 13.10 2.93 17.18
N THR A 134 11.98 3.19 17.82
CA THR A 134 10.67 2.68 17.42
C THR A 134 9.77 3.84 17.08
N ARG A 135 9.12 3.79 15.91
CA ARG A 135 8.20 4.83 15.42
C ARG A 135 6.82 4.20 15.27
N ARG A 136 5.80 4.79 15.90
CA ARG A 136 4.41 4.31 15.81
C ARG A 136 3.54 5.29 15.04
N LEU A 137 2.67 4.73 14.21
CA LEU A 137 1.65 5.42 13.43
C LEU A 137 0.30 4.79 13.73
N PHE A 138 -0.61 5.61 14.23
CA PHE A 138 -1.98 5.26 14.54
C PHE A 138 -2.87 5.69 13.37
N LEU A 139 -3.73 4.79 12.88
CA LEU A 139 -4.74 5.07 11.87
C LEU A 139 -6.11 4.92 12.53
N GLY A 140 -6.90 6.00 12.50
CA GLY A 140 -8.27 6.03 12.98
C GLY A 140 -9.27 5.86 11.84
N LYS A 141 -10.35 6.62 11.93
CA LYS A 141 -11.47 6.54 10.98
C LYS A 141 -11.14 7.19 9.63
N ALA A 142 -11.94 6.87 8.62
CA ALA A 142 -11.93 7.59 7.34
C ALA A 142 -12.51 9.01 7.46
N ASP A 143 -12.09 9.90 6.56
CA ASP A 143 -12.69 11.22 6.39
C ASP A 143 -14.08 11.15 5.73
N PHE A 144 -14.70 12.31 5.53
CA PHE A 144 -16.11 12.39 5.11
C PHE A 144 -16.39 11.82 3.71
N ASP A 145 -15.43 11.92 2.78
CA ASP A 145 -15.54 11.36 1.43
C ASP A 145 -14.91 9.97 1.28
N GLY A 146 -14.23 9.47 2.32
CA GLY A 146 -13.62 8.15 2.35
C GLY A 146 -12.31 8.04 1.56
N THR A 147 -11.74 9.16 1.09
CA THR A 147 -10.47 9.16 0.34
C THR A 147 -9.25 9.15 1.25
N SER A 148 -9.39 9.66 2.48
CA SER A 148 -8.30 9.77 3.45
C SER A 148 -8.63 9.08 4.77
N ILE A 149 -7.59 8.68 5.50
CA ILE A 149 -7.66 8.14 6.86
C ILE A 149 -6.99 9.13 7.82
N TYR A 150 -7.69 9.50 8.89
CA TYR A 150 -7.10 10.31 9.95
C TYR A 150 -6.03 9.51 10.68
N SER A 151 -4.83 10.06 10.79
CA SER A 151 -3.67 9.34 11.30
C SER A 151 -2.83 10.21 12.24
N GLN A 152 -2.05 9.59 13.11
CA GLN A 152 -1.17 10.30 14.05
C GLN A 152 0.14 9.53 14.23
N VAL A 153 1.27 10.23 14.11
CA VAL A 153 2.58 9.70 14.52
C VAL A 153 2.73 9.89 16.02
N GLU A 154 3.23 8.87 16.73
CA GLU A 154 3.55 8.96 18.15
C GLU A 154 4.59 10.07 18.42
N VAL A 155 4.32 10.89 19.44
CA VAL A 155 5.24 11.95 19.88
C VAL A 155 6.10 11.39 21.01
N GLU A 156 7.42 11.47 20.84
CA GLU A 156 8.38 11.05 21.87
C GLU A 156 8.37 12.04 23.06
N GLY A 157 8.20 11.50 24.28
CA GLY A 157 8.21 12.29 25.53
C GLY A 157 6.82 12.47 26.16
N GLU A 158 6.58 13.64 26.75
CA GLU A 158 5.27 13.96 27.34
C GLU A 158 4.24 14.29 26.24
N PRO A 159 2.98 13.81 26.35
CA PRO A 159 1.95 14.11 25.38
C PRO A 159 1.66 15.62 25.36
N PRO A 160 1.82 16.31 24.21
CA PRO A 160 1.53 17.74 24.11
C PRO A 160 0.02 17.99 24.25
N LYS A 161 -0.37 19.23 24.56
CA LYS A 161 -1.81 19.60 24.66
C LYS A 161 -2.55 19.44 23.33
N GLU A 162 -1.84 19.68 22.23
CA GLU A 162 -2.32 19.57 20.85
C GLU A 162 -1.37 18.69 20.06
N VAL A 163 -1.93 17.89 19.15
CA VAL A 163 -1.22 16.97 18.28
C VAL A 163 -1.63 17.20 16.83
N SER A 164 -0.73 16.89 15.90
CA SER A 164 -1.00 16.98 14.45
C SER A 164 -1.72 15.72 13.99
N VAL A 165 -2.99 15.84 13.61
CA VAL A 165 -3.74 14.79 12.91
C VAL A 165 -3.48 14.92 11.41
N LEU A 166 -2.90 13.87 10.83
CA LEU A 166 -2.53 13.75 9.42
C LEU A 166 -3.68 13.12 8.61
N LEU A 167 -3.75 13.43 7.32
CA LEU A 167 -4.69 12.78 6.39
C LEU A 167 -3.87 11.96 5.38
N LEU A 168 -3.90 10.64 5.54
CA LEU A 168 -3.16 9.69 4.69
C LEU A 168 -4.10 9.06 3.66
N SER A 169 -3.59 8.70 2.49
CA SER A 169 -4.40 8.04 1.46
C SER A 169 -4.96 6.70 1.95
N VAL A 170 -6.24 6.43 1.65
CA VAL A 170 -6.86 5.12 1.89
C VAL A 170 -6.10 3.95 1.25
N ASN A 171 -5.32 4.19 0.19
CA ASN A 171 -4.46 3.18 -0.41
C ASN A 171 -3.45 2.59 0.59
N PHE A 172 -2.91 3.41 1.50
CA PHE A 172 -1.99 2.93 2.53
C PHE A 172 -2.69 1.94 3.47
N LYS A 173 -3.91 2.28 3.93
CA LYS A 173 -4.74 1.36 4.73
C LYS A 173 -5.00 0.04 4.00
N ASN A 174 -5.33 0.08 2.71
CA ASN A 174 -5.58 -1.12 1.91
C ASN A 174 -4.38 -2.08 1.86
N VAL A 175 -3.15 -1.56 1.91
CA VAL A 175 -1.93 -2.40 2.01
C VAL A 175 -1.82 -3.03 3.39
N LEU A 176 -2.04 -2.25 4.46
CA LEU A 176 -1.97 -2.74 5.84
C LEU A 176 -3.03 -3.80 6.17
N THR A 177 -4.19 -3.76 5.51
CA THR A 177 -5.30 -4.72 5.69
C THR A 177 -5.24 -5.94 4.76
N LYS A 178 -4.12 -6.16 4.06
CA LYS A 178 -3.92 -7.37 3.25
C LYS A 178 -3.95 -8.64 4.13
N PRO A 179 -4.67 -9.71 3.76
CA PRO A 179 -4.67 -10.96 4.50
C PRO A 179 -3.25 -11.50 4.71
N VAL A 180 -2.96 -12.07 5.88
CA VAL A 180 -1.63 -12.63 6.22
C VAL A 180 -1.07 -13.55 5.12
N ALA A 181 -1.92 -14.35 4.47
CA ALA A 181 -1.54 -15.25 3.39
C ALA A 181 -1.00 -14.56 2.11
N GLU A 182 -1.30 -13.28 1.88
CA GLU A 182 -0.69 -12.51 0.77
C GLU A 182 0.75 -12.07 1.07
N TRP A 183 1.17 -12.10 2.34
CA TRP A 183 2.53 -11.79 2.76
C TRP A 183 3.43 -13.02 2.77
N GLU A 184 2.86 -14.22 2.62
CA GLU A 184 3.61 -15.48 2.63
C GLU A 184 4.25 -15.74 1.27
N LYS A 185 5.51 -16.17 1.27
CA LYS A 185 6.21 -16.56 0.04
C LYS A 185 5.46 -17.70 -0.67
N GLN A 186 4.99 -17.43 -1.88
CA GLN A 186 4.28 -18.45 -2.67
C GLN A 186 5.28 -19.43 -3.29
N GLU A 187 5.16 -20.71 -2.93
CA GLU A 187 5.78 -21.81 -3.66
C GLU A 187 5.11 -21.94 -5.03
N LYS A 188 5.63 -21.21 -6.02
CA LYS A 188 5.23 -21.37 -7.42
C LYS A 188 5.59 -22.80 -7.85
N PRO A 189 4.66 -23.60 -8.39
CA PRO A 189 4.98 -24.94 -8.88
C PRO A 189 6.10 -24.87 -9.91
N GLU A 190 7.21 -25.56 -9.66
CA GLU A 190 8.26 -25.73 -10.65
C GLU A 190 7.66 -26.50 -11.84
N GLU A 191 7.64 -25.87 -13.02
CA GLU A 191 7.30 -26.60 -14.24
C GLU A 191 8.33 -27.71 -14.43
N SER A 192 7.85 -28.95 -14.43
CA SER A 192 8.63 -30.16 -14.62
C SER A 192 9.31 -30.17 -15.99
N SER A 193 10.49 -29.55 -16.10
CA SER A 193 11.40 -29.67 -17.24
C SER A 193 12.13 -31.02 -17.18
N ALA A 194 11.37 -32.10 -17.36
CA ALA A 194 11.86 -33.46 -17.50
C ALA A 194 11.03 -34.17 -18.58
N GLU A 195 11.72 -34.86 -19.51
CA GLU A 195 11.17 -35.57 -20.69
C GLU A 195 10.49 -34.67 -21.75
N THR A 196 10.78 -34.73 -23.06
CA THR A 196 11.54 -35.71 -23.86
C THR A 196 12.11 -35.06 -25.13
N GLU A 197 13.39 -35.30 -25.44
CA GLU A 197 14.04 -35.36 -26.77
C GLU A 197 15.57 -35.38 -26.50
N GLU A 198 16.42 -36.23 -27.10
CA GLU A 198 16.23 -37.26 -28.13
C GLU A 198 17.28 -38.38 -27.88
N SER A 199 16.85 -39.64 -27.79
CA SER A 199 17.77 -40.77 -27.59
C SER A 199 18.23 -41.32 -28.94
N THR A 200 19.49 -41.05 -29.31
CA THR A 200 20.04 -41.51 -30.57
C THR A 200 20.40 -43.00 -30.57
N GLU A 201 19.87 -43.69 -31.59
CA GLU A 201 20.54 -44.78 -32.32
C GLU A 201 20.68 -46.16 -31.64
N LYS A 202 19.73 -47.08 -31.89
CA LYS A 202 20.01 -48.27 -32.75
C LYS A 202 18.83 -49.19 -33.10
N LYS A 203 18.78 -49.53 -34.41
CA LYS A 203 18.73 -50.91 -34.98
C LYS A 203 17.39 -51.58 -35.37
N ASP A 204 17.31 -51.85 -36.68
CA ASP A 204 16.64 -52.92 -37.46
C ASP A 204 15.10 -53.07 -37.49
N GLU A 205 14.54 -52.69 -38.64
CA GLU A 205 13.40 -53.32 -39.36
C GLU A 205 13.84 -54.75 -39.81
N PRO A 206 12.97 -55.80 -40.00
CA PRO A 206 11.83 -55.70 -40.92
C PRO A 206 10.55 -56.57 -40.77
N GLU A 207 9.54 -56.17 -41.57
CA GLU A 207 8.44 -56.96 -42.19
C GLU A 207 7.46 -57.74 -41.26
N THR A 208 6.14 -57.48 -41.22
CA THR A 208 5.18 -57.83 -42.29
C THR A 208 3.70 -57.46 -41.98
N ALA A 209 2.93 -57.11 -43.02
CA ALA A 209 1.53 -57.47 -43.33
C ALA A 209 0.32 -57.25 -42.37
N LYS A 210 -0.46 -56.18 -42.69
CA LYS A 210 -1.94 -56.08 -42.84
C LYS A 210 -2.93 -56.18 -41.63
N PRO A 211 -4.14 -55.58 -41.75
CA PRO A 211 -5.03 -55.25 -40.61
C PRO A 211 -6.30 -56.11 -40.50
N SER A 212 -7.02 -56.01 -39.37
CA SER A 212 -8.46 -56.35 -39.27
C SER A 212 -9.19 -55.61 -38.14
N SER A 213 -10.30 -54.94 -38.49
CA SER A 213 -11.62 -54.85 -37.80
C SER A 213 -11.71 -55.10 -36.26
N GLU A 214 -12.48 -54.36 -35.45
CA GLU A 214 -13.95 -54.16 -35.60
C GLU A 214 -14.57 -53.25 -34.49
N LYS A 215 -15.76 -52.66 -34.78
CA LYS A 215 -16.85 -52.19 -33.86
C LYS A 215 -16.74 -50.93 -32.98
N SER A 216 -17.39 -49.86 -33.48
CA SER A 216 -18.55 -49.11 -32.90
C SER A 216 -19.40 -49.80 -31.79
N PRO A 217 -20.32 -49.10 -31.10
CA PRO A 217 -20.79 -47.70 -31.26
C PRO A 217 -20.61 -46.88 -29.93
N GLU A 218 -21.35 -45.82 -29.51
CA GLU A 218 -22.59 -45.17 -29.98
C GLU A 218 -22.72 -43.67 -29.55
N GLN A 219 -23.95 -43.18 -29.36
CA GLN A 219 -24.46 -41.81 -29.16
C GLN A 219 -24.63 -41.45 -27.64
N LEU A 220 -24.95 -40.22 -27.18
CA LEU A 220 -25.88 -39.19 -27.68
C LEU A 220 -25.48 -37.75 -27.31
N GLU A 221 -25.84 -36.80 -28.16
CA GLU A 221 -25.91 -35.36 -27.87
C GLU A 221 -27.35 -34.88 -27.54
N GLU A 222 -27.42 -33.64 -27.07
CA GLU A 222 -28.47 -32.63 -27.35
C GLU A 222 -29.83 -32.66 -26.62
N SER A 223 -30.04 -31.65 -25.76
CA SER A 223 -31.18 -30.68 -25.74
C SER A 223 -31.04 -29.80 -24.47
N THR A 224 -30.76 -28.49 -24.49
CA THR A 224 -31.56 -27.31 -24.91
C THR A 224 -32.86 -27.05 -24.13
N GLU A 225 -32.91 -25.86 -23.46
CA GLU A 225 -33.96 -24.81 -23.60
C GLU A 225 -34.52 -24.14 -22.29
N LYS A 226 -34.60 -22.79 -22.31
CA LYS A 226 -35.37 -21.79 -21.49
C LYS A 226 -35.25 -21.80 -19.95
N LYS A 227 -35.21 -20.67 -19.21
CA LYS A 227 -35.59 -19.24 -19.34
C LYS A 227 -37.07 -18.87 -19.06
N ASP A 228 -37.31 -18.38 -17.83
CA ASP A 228 -38.29 -17.36 -17.34
C ASP A 228 -37.70 -16.90 -15.96
N ASP A 229 -37.40 -15.64 -15.58
CA ASP A 229 -38.10 -14.32 -15.51
C ASP A 229 -39.04 -14.15 -14.27
N VAL A 230 -39.28 -12.89 -13.82
CA VAL A 230 -40.34 -12.43 -12.86
C VAL A 230 -40.09 -12.78 -11.34
N GLN A 231 -40.10 -11.88 -10.31
CA GLN A 231 -40.41 -10.44 -10.16
C GLN A 231 -39.49 -9.66 -9.18
N ILE A 232 -39.56 -8.33 -9.27
CA ILE A 232 -39.21 -7.33 -8.25
C ILE A 232 -40.42 -7.11 -7.31
N GLU A 233 -40.25 -7.15 -5.98
CA GLU A 233 -41.27 -6.71 -5.02
C GLU A 233 -40.84 -5.44 -4.26
N LYS A 234 -41.77 -4.48 -4.12
CA LYS A 234 -41.58 -3.22 -3.38
C LYS A 234 -42.07 -3.38 -1.94
N SER A 235 -41.36 -2.82 -0.96
CA SER A 235 -42.00 -2.38 0.30
C SER A 235 -41.26 -1.28 1.05
N SER A 236 -42.01 -0.22 1.34
CA SER A 236 -41.78 0.88 2.30
C SER A 236 -43.14 1.60 2.38
N PRO A 237 -43.68 1.96 3.57
CA PRO A 237 -43.16 3.02 4.45
C PRO A 237 -43.19 2.58 5.95
N LYS A 238 -43.08 3.38 7.02
CA LYS A 238 -43.23 4.83 7.31
C LYS A 238 -42.52 5.15 8.67
N PRO A 239 -42.11 6.40 8.98
CA PRO A 239 -41.48 6.74 10.26
C PRO A 239 -42.45 7.29 11.34
N GLU A 240 -42.29 6.83 12.58
CA GLU A 240 -42.80 7.38 13.86
C GLU A 240 -41.81 6.96 14.97
N GLY A 241 -41.43 7.76 15.97
CA GLY A 241 -41.67 9.19 16.21
C GLY A 241 -40.91 9.67 17.46
N SER A 242 -40.71 10.98 17.60
CA SER A 242 -40.29 11.59 18.87
C SER A 242 -41.51 11.97 19.73
N PRO A 243 -41.39 11.85 21.06
CA PRO A 243 -41.70 12.96 21.95
C PRO A 243 -40.42 13.37 22.71
N SER A 244 -39.97 14.63 22.65
CA SER A 244 -40.51 15.82 23.34
C SER A 244 -39.82 16.02 24.70
N PRO A 245 -39.43 17.26 25.07
CA PRO A 245 -38.54 17.49 26.21
C PRO A 245 -39.29 17.51 27.54
N THR A 246 -38.56 17.26 28.62
CA THR A 246 -38.97 17.60 29.98
C THR A 246 -38.08 18.74 30.47
N ASP A 247 -38.60 19.97 30.44
CA ASP A 247 -38.15 20.99 31.38
C ASP A 247 -38.49 20.52 32.80
N ASP A 248 -37.54 20.57 33.72
CA ASP A 248 -37.88 20.82 35.12
C ASP A 248 -36.91 21.84 35.72
N TYR A 249 -37.46 22.66 36.59
CA TYR A 249 -36.90 23.94 37.05
C TYR A 249 -36.14 23.81 38.37
N LEU A 250 -35.68 24.96 38.87
CA LEU A 250 -35.20 25.28 40.24
C LEU A 250 -33.69 25.13 40.42
N LEU A 251 -32.95 26.24 40.50
CA LEU A 251 -32.70 27.03 41.72
C LEU A 251 -32.05 26.23 42.85
N THR A 252 -30.78 26.52 43.17
CA THR A 252 -30.42 27.41 44.31
C THR A 252 -28.92 27.72 44.35
N GLU A 253 -28.62 28.98 44.70
CA GLU A 253 -27.39 29.54 45.33
C GLU A 253 -26.01 29.31 44.66
#